data_AF-A0A117RU13-F1
#
_entry.id   AF-A0A117RU13-F1
#
_cell.length_a   1.000
_cell.length_b   1.000
_cell.length_c   1.000
_cell.angle_alpha   90.00
_cell.angle_beta   90.00
_cell.angle_gamma   90.00
#
_symmetry.space_group_name_H-M   'P 1'
#
loop_
_entity.id
_entity.type
_entity.pdbx_description
1 polymer ?
#
loop_
_entity_poly.entity_id
_entity_poly.type
_entity_poly.pdbx_seq_one_letter_code
_entity_poly.pdbx_strand_id
1 'polypeptide(L)'
;MSRKPILPAAKATVSRLPADVGPVADLVPVSGARRSQWLLLTTPGDLVWFDADSGTKRTVGATTVPAEPQPGVWRENVVCRRLHASRDGRFAGVVNDYGRCGEVIDLEARRVTLALDGGDYHPYTDPFSFAFTEHEGRTLVVHRTAWNRLDVSDALTGELLTLRDPGIDTAWTTSTVRSPCPAPRHSDRR
;
A
#
# COMPACT_ATOMS: atom_id res chain seq x y z
N MET A 1 -5.29 46.69 -7.15
CA MET A 1 -5.54 45.28 -6.76
C MET A 1 -5.90 44.50 -8.02
N SER A 2 -5.00 43.66 -8.53
CA SER A 2 -5.21 42.90 -9.77
C SER A 2 -5.94 41.58 -9.45
N ARG A 3 -7.08 41.31 -10.08
CA ARG A 3 -7.82 40.05 -9.90
C ARG A 3 -7.05 38.92 -10.59
N LYS A 4 -6.74 37.84 -9.85
CA LYS A 4 -6.20 36.60 -10.42
C LYS A 4 -7.15 36.08 -11.51
N PRO A 5 -6.66 35.67 -12.68
CA PRO A 5 -7.50 35.04 -13.69
C PRO A 5 -8.10 33.75 -13.12
N ILE A 6 -9.40 33.57 -13.28
CA ILE A 6 -10.06 32.29 -13.05
C ILE A 6 -9.61 31.39 -14.20
N LEU A 7 -8.79 30.38 -13.90
CA LEU A 7 -8.44 29.34 -14.87
C LEU A 7 -9.75 28.72 -15.39
N PRO A 8 -9.89 28.49 -16.71
CA PRO A 8 -11.08 27.85 -17.25
C PRO A 8 -11.29 26.50 -16.55
N ALA A 9 -12.55 26.16 -16.27
CA ALA A 9 -12.90 24.88 -15.67
C ALA A 9 -12.28 23.75 -16.50
N ALA A 10 -11.48 22.90 -15.84
CA ALA A 10 -10.90 21.74 -16.50
C ALA A 10 -12.04 20.87 -17.06
N LYS A 11 -11.94 20.46 -18.33
CA LYS A 11 -12.86 19.45 -18.87
C LYS A 11 -12.58 18.13 -18.17
N ALA A 12 -13.56 17.61 -17.43
CA ALA A 12 -13.51 16.28 -16.86
C ALA A 12 -13.98 15.26 -17.90
N THR A 13 -13.26 14.14 -18.00
CA THR A 13 -13.68 12.96 -18.78
C THR A 13 -14.10 11.87 -17.80
N VAL A 14 -15.15 11.14 -18.14
CA VAL A 14 -15.61 9.99 -17.34
C VAL A 14 -15.21 8.71 -18.06
N SER A 15 -14.40 7.89 -17.40
CA SER A 15 -14.02 6.56 -17.88
C SER A 15 -14.68 5.50 -17.02
N ARG A 16 -15.26 4.48 -17.65
CA ARG A 16 -15.84 3.33 -16.93
C ARG A 16 -14.74 2.31 -16.68
N LEU A 17 -14.78 1.69 -15.50
CA LEU A 17 -13.94 0.52 -15.23
C LEU A 17 -14.38 -0.66 -16.13
N PRO A 18 -13.45 -1.49 -16.62
CA PRO A 18 -13.81 -2.65 -17.42
C PRO A 18 -14.64 -3.64 -16.60
N ALA A 19 -15.79 -4.06 -17.14
CA ALA A 19 -16.78 -4.85 -16.39
C ALA A 19 -16.23 -6.19 -15.87
N ASP A 20 -15.24 -6.75 -16.56
CA ASP A 20 -14.57 -8.01 -16.26
C ASP A 20 -13.43 -7.85 -15.22
N VAL A 21 -13.23 -6.67 -14.62
CA VAL A 21 -12.36 -6.50 -13.42
C VAL A 21 -13.04 -7.04 -12.16
N GLY A 22 -14.38 -7.08 -12.14
CA GLY A 22 -15.14 -7.41 -10.94
C GLY A 22 -15.11 -6.28 -9.89
N PRO A 23 -15.52 -6.58 -8.64
CA PRO A 23 -15.55 -5.59 -7.57
C PRO A 23 -14.15 -5.04 -7.24
N VAL A 24 -14.04 -3.71 -7.19
CA VAL A 24 -12.80 -2.99 -6.83
C VAL A 24 -12.89 -2.55 -5.38
N ALA A 25 -11.90 -2.96 -4.58
CA ALA A 25 -11.76 -2.58 -3.17
C ALA A 25 -11.11 -1.20 -3.02
N ASP A 26 -10.11 -0.89 -3.86
CA ASP A 26 -9.45 0.42 -3.87
C ASP A 26 -8.82 0.71 -5.24
N LEU A 27 -8.54 1.99 -5.51
CA LEU A 27 -7.82 2.42 -6.71
C LEU A 27 -6.97 3.66 -6.45
N VAL A 28 -5.81 3.72 -7.08
CA VAL A 28 -4.88 4.85 -6.97
C VAL A 28 -4.30 5.26 -8.32
N PRO A 29 -4.06 6.56 -8.54
CA PRO A 29 -3.41 7.02 -9.75
C PRO A 29 -1.91 6.69 -9.71
N VAL A 30 -1.34 6.37 -10.87
CA VAL A 30 0.11 6.29 -11.05
C VAL A 30 0.63 7.68 -11.37
N SER A 31 1.09 8.42 -10.35
CA SER A 31 1.34 9.86 -10.47
C SER A 31 2.44 10.27 -11.47
N GLY A 32 3.37 9.37 -11.79
CA GLY A 32 4.42 9.57 -12.78
C GLY A 32 4.00 9.23 -14.22
N ALA A 33 2.81 8.67 -14.43
CA ALA A 33 2.33 8.32 -15.75
C ALA A 33 1.99 9.57 -16.57
N ARG A 34 2.28 9.53 -17.89
CA ARG A 34 1.96 10.60 -18.83
C ARG A 34 0.48 10.64 -19.26
N ARG A 35 -0.26 9.58 -18.96
CA ARG A 35 -1.67 9.36 -19.29
C ARG A 35 -2.44 9.08 -18.01
N SER A 36 -3.77 9.06 -18.08
CA SER A 36 -4.61 8.70 -16.94
C SER A 36 -4.50 7.20 -16.63
N GLN A 37 -3.42 6.81 -15.95
CA GLN A 37 -3.11 5.43 -15.60
C GLN A 37 -3.33 5.21 -14.11
N TRP A 38 -3.97 4.10 -13.80
CA TRP A 38 -4.44 3.75 -12.47
C TRP A 38 -4.04 2.33 -12.14
N LEU A 39 -3.79 2.09 -10.86
CA LEU A 39 -3.70 0.75 -10.31
C LEU A 39 -4.98 0.48 -9.53
N LEU A 40 -5.59 -0.67 -9.78
CA LEU A 40 -6.81 -1.13 -9.12
C LEU A 40 -6.46 -2.32 -8.24
N LEU A 41 -7.08 -2.38 -7.06
CA LEU A 41 -7.09 -3.55 -6.19
C LEU A 41 -8.50 -4.14 -6.22
N THR A 42 -8.64 -5.37 -6.71
CA THR A 42 -9.93 -6.08 -6.68
C THR A 42 -10.22 -6.62 -5.28
N THR A 43 -11.49 -6.86 -4.95
CA THR A 43 -11.87 -7.47 -3.66
C THR A 43 -11.21 -8.84 -3.44
N PRO A 44 -11.08 -9.73 -4.45
CA PRO A 44 -10.27 -10.95 -4.35
C PRO A 44 -8.78 -10.71 -4.04
N GLY A 45 -8.23 -9.57 -4.46
CA GLY A 45 -6.84 -9.20 -4.22
C GLY A 45 -5.98 -9.07 -5.48
N ASP A 46 -6.56 -9.12 -6.68
CA ASP A 46 -5.80 -8.89 -7.91
C ASP A 46 -5.40 -7.42 -8.04
N LEU A 47 -4.20 -7.19 -8.56
CA LEU A 47 -3.71 -5.88 -8.94
C LEU A 47 -3.83 -5.71 -10.44
N VAL A 48 -4.57 -4.69 -10.87
CA VAL A 48 -4.87 -4.44 -12.28
C VAL A 48 -4.39 -3.05 -12.67
N TRP A 49 -3.53 -2.98 -13.68
CA TRP A 49 -3.17 -1.74 -14.33
C TRP A 49 -4.26 -1.35 -15.32
N PHE A 50 -4.72 -0.10 -15.27
CA PHE A 50 -5.79 0.42 -16.10
C PHE A 50 -5.38 1.75 -16.74
N ASP A 51 -5.47 1.83 -18.06
CA ASP A 51 -5.36 3.07 -18.82
C ASP A 51 -6.78 3.59 -19.07
N ALA A 52 -7.15 4.67 -18.39
CA ALA A 52 -8.49 5.24 -18.43
C ALA A 52 -8.81 5.96 -19.76
N ASP A 53 -7.78 6.30 -20.55
CA ASP A 53 -7.96 6.99 -21.83
C ASP A 53 -8.32 5.99 -22.94
N SER A 54 -7.68 4.82 -22.95
CA SER A 54 -7.91 3.74 -23.92
C SER A 54 -8.88 2.67 -23.44
N GLY A 55 -9.17 2.61 -22.14
CA GLY A 55 -9.93 1.53 -21.51
C GLY A 55 -9.16 0.21 -21.39
N THR A 56 -7.87 0.18 -21.75
CA THR A 56 -7.07 -1.03 -21.71
C THR A 56 -6.68 -1.39 -20.29
N LYS A 57 -6.61 -2.70 -20.00
CA LYS A 57 -6.21 -3.19 -18.69
C LYS A 57 -5.31 -4.42 -18.78
N ARG A 58 -4.54 -4.66 -17.72
CA ARG A 58 -3.75 -5.88 -17.53
C ARG A 58 -3.62 -6.22 -16.05
N THR A 59 -3.73 -7.51 -15.70
CA THR A 59 -3.36 -7.97 -14.35
C THR A 59 -1.84 -7.93 -14.21
N VAL A 60 -1.37 -7.28 -13.15
CA VAL A 60 0.06 -7.04 -12.89
C VAL A 60 0.57 -7.76 -11.65
N GLY A 61 -0.32 -8.28 -10.81
CA GLY A 61 0.02 -9.07 -9.64
C GLY A 61 -1.22 -9.42 -8.83
N ALA A 62 -1.00 -9.96 -7.64
CA ALA A 62 -2.03 -10.16 -6.64
C ALA A 62 -1.41 -9.97 -5.25
N THR A 63 -2.22 -9.51 -4.30
CA THR A 63 -1.81 -9.38 -2.91
C THR A 63 -1.96 -10.70 -2.16
N THR A 64 -1.04 -10.95 -1.23
CA THR A 64 -1.13 -12.05 -0.26
C THR A 64 -1.49 -11.59 1.14
N VAL A 65 -1.75 -10.29 1.34
CA VAL A 65 -2.11 -9.73 2.64
C VAL A 65 -3.34 -10.44 3.19
N PRO A 66 -3.23 -11.06 4.38
CA PRO A 66 -4.33 -11.81 4.97
C PRO A 66 -5.49 -10.87 5.32
N ALA A 67 -6.70 -11.40 5.29
CA ALA A 67 -7.81 -10.74 5.98
C ALA A 67 -7.50 -10.73 7.48
N GLU A 68 -7.73 -9.60 8.13
CA GLU A 68 -7.58 -9.47 9.59
C GLU A 68 -8.96 -9.43 10.26
N PRO A 69 -9.05 -9.88 11.53
CA PRO A 69 -10.28 -9.78 12.28
C PRO A 69 -10.77 -8.34 12.36
N GLN A 70 -12.07 -8.14 12.20
CA GLN A 70 -12.66 -6.83 12.46
C GLN A 70 -12.48 -6.49 13.95
N PRO A 71 -11.98 -5.29 14.28
CA PRO A 71 -11.97 -4.85 15.67
C PRO A 71 -13.41 -4.74 16.19
N GLY A 72 -13.56 -4.69 17.51
CA GLY A 72 -14.84 -4.30 18.12
C GLY A 72 -15.25 -2.87 17.70
N VAL A 73 -16.34 -2.36 18.26
CA VAL A 73 -17.00 -1.08 17.87
C VAL A 73 -16.18 0.19 18.21
N TRP A 74 -14.87 0.19 17.98
CA TRP A 74 -14.05 1.39 18.09
C TRP A 74 -14.37 2.33 16.92
N ARG A 75 -15.25 3.31 17.17
CA ARG A 75 -15.66 4.35 16.21
C ARG A 75 -16.12 3.83 14.84
N GLU A 76 -16.66 2.60 14.79
CA GLU A 76 -17.09 1.96 13.54
C GLU A 76 -15.96 1.77 12.51
N ASN A 77 -14.70 1.74 12.96
CA ASN A 77 -13.55 1.47 12.10
C ASN A 77 -13.64 0.03 11.54
N VAL A 78 -13.56 -0.10 10.22
CA VAL A 78 -13.62 -1.38 9.51
C VAL A 78 -12.28 -1.66 8.87
N VAL A 79 -11.73 -2.84 9.13
CA VAL A 79 -10.54 -3.33 8.43
C VAL A 79 -10.86 -3.40 6.95
N CYS A 80 -10.14 -2.61 6.17
CA CYS A 80 -10.27 -2.54 4.72
C CYS A 80 -8.89 -2.47 4.06
N ARG A 81 -8.76 -3.11 2.91
CA ARG A 81 -7.51 -3.04 2.14
C ARG A 81 -7.41 -1.68 1.46
N ARG A 82 -6.24 -1.06 1.59
CA ARG A 82 -5.83 0.13 0.85
C ARG A 82 -4.71 -0.19 -0.10
N LEU A 83 -4.75 0.48 -1.24
CA LEU A 83 -3.75 0.39 -2.28
C LEU A 83 -2.93 1.67 -2.32
N HIS A 84 -1.64 1.52 -2.55
CA HIS A 84 -0.71 2.62 -2.81
C HIS A 84 0.13 2.26 -4.04
N ALA A 85 0.46 3.26 -4.85
CA ALA A 85 1.37 3.11 -5.97
C ALA A 85 2.60 3.98 -5.77
N SER A 86 3.77 3.43 -6.06
CA SER A 86 4.96 4.24 -6.29
C SER A 86 4.77 5.17 -7.47
N ARG A 87 5.58 6.23 -7.55
CA ARG A 87 5.41 7.29 -8.55
C ARG A 87 5.41 6.74 -9.98
N ASP A 88 6.34 5.86 -10.31
CA ASP A 88 6.46 5.22 -11.64
C ASP A 88 5.48 4.03 -11.82
N GLY A 89 4.80 3.62 -10.75
CA GLY A 89 3.89 2.48 -10.73
C GLY A 89 4.59 1.13 -10.74
N ARG A 90 5.91 1.07 -10.52
CA ARG A 90 6.64 -0.21 -10.47
C ARG A 90 6.28 -1.01 -9.22
N PHE A 91 6.13 -0.32 -8.10
CA PHE A 91 5.76 -0.93 -6.81
C PHE A 91 4.32 -0.61 -6.43
N ALA A 92 3.66 -1.61 -5.85
CA ALA A 92 2.37 -1.47 -5.17
C ALA A 92 2.55 -1.74 -3.67
N GLY A 93 1.95 -0.91 -2.83
CA GLY A 93 1.78 -1.17 -1.40
C GLY A 93 0.34 -1.56 -1.14
N VAL A 94 0.11 -2.69 -0.48
CA VAL A 94 -1.23 -3.08 -0.03
C VAL A 94 -1.20 -3.19 1.49
N VAL A 95 -2.06 -2.46 2.17
CA VAL A 95 -2.14 -2.43 3.63
C VAL A 95 -3.57 -2.64 4.09
N ASN A 96 -3.74 -3.21 5.27
CA ASN A 96 -5.04 -3.23 5.94
C ASN A 96 -5.16 -2.01 6.84
N ASP A 97 -5.96 -1.02 6.43
CA ASP A 97 -6.35 0.09 7.31
C ASP A 97 -7.06 -0.47 8.54
N TYR A 98 -6.76 0.10 9.72
CA TYR A 98 -7.25 -0.39 11.02
C TYR A 98 -6.86 -1.85 11.32
N GLY A 99 -5.96 -2.43 10.53
CA GLY A 99 -5.24 -3.67 10.79
C GLY A 99 -3.75 -3.39 11.02
N ARG A 100 -2.93 -4.45 11.02
CA ARG A 100 -1.47 -4.34 11.19
C ARG A 100 -0.67 -4.94 10.05
N CYS A 101 -1.31 -5.64 9.12
CA CYS A 101 -0.60 -6.31 8.03
C CYS A 101 -0.62 -5.48 6.75
N GLY A 102 0.46 -5.60 6.01
CA GLY A 102 0.56 -5.11 4.64
C GLY A 102 1.74 -5.74 3.92
N GLU A 103 1.95 -5.35 2.68
CA GLU A 103 3.09 -5.76 1.89
C GLU A 103 3.43 -4.74 0.79
N VAL A 104 4.65 -4.83 0.28
CA VAL A 104 5.10 -4.13 -0.92
C VAL A 104 5.43 -5.17 -1.98
N ILE A 105 4.91 -4.94 -3.20
CA ILE A 105 5.05 -5.85 -4.34
C ILE A 105 5.79 -5.10 -5.45
N ASP A 106 6.88 -5.69 -5.95
CA ASP A 106 7.47 -5.30 -7.23
C ASP A 106 6.60 -5.91 -8.35
N LEU A 107 5.88 -5.05 -9.08
CA LEU A 107 4.96 -5.47 -10.16
C LEU A 107 5.69 -5.86 -11.44
N GLU A 108 6.94 -5.43 -11.61
CA GLU A 108 7.79 -5.84 -12.72
C GLU A 108 8.32 -7.26 -12.46
N ALA A 109 8.91 -7.49 -11.29
CA ALA A 109 9.41 -8.80 -10.87
C ALA A 109 8.32 -9.76 -10.39
N ARG A 110 7.08 -9.28 -10.20
CA ARG A 110 5.92 -10.01 -9.68
C ARG A 110 6.18 -10.75 -8.38
N ARG A 111 6.86 -10.08 -7.44
CA ARG A 111 7.20 -10.65 -6.13
C ARG A 111 6.95 -9.65 -5.01
N VAL A 112 6.58 -10.16 -3.85
CA VAL A 112 6.61 -9.38 -2.61
C VAL A 112 8.06 -9.10 -2.25
N THR A 113 8.38 -7.83 -2.01
CA THR A 113 9.72 -7.37 -1.60
C THR A 113 9.80 -7.06 -0.11
N LEU A 114 8.68 -6.70 0.51
CA LEU A 114 8.61 -6.37 1.93
C LEU A 114 7.26 -6.79 2.50
N ALA A 115 7.27 -7.61 3.56
CA ALA A 115 6.09 -7.80 4.41
C ALA A 115 6.08 -6.70 5.49
N LEU A 116 4.92 -6.10 5.72
CA LEU A 116 4.75 -5.00 6.67
C LEU A 116 4.04 -5.51 7.93
N ASP A 117 4.55 -5.08 9.08
CA ASP A 117 3.94 -5.31 10.39
C ASP A 117 3.93 -3.99 11.16
N GLY A 118 2.75 -3.38 11.28
CA GLY A 118 2.52 -2.12 11.97
C GLY A 118 2.51 -2.22 13.50
N GLY A 119 2.67 -3.41 14.07
CA GLY A 119 2.56 -3.69 15.50
C GLY A 119 1.16 -4.08 15.97
N ASP A 120 1.05 -4.65 17.17
CA ASP A 120 -0.20 -5.15 17.79
C ASP A 120 -0.83 -4.18 18.79
N TYR A 121 -0.17 -3.08 19.12
CA TYR A 121 -0.71 -2.13 20.07
C TYR A 121 -1.86 -1.33 19.45
N HIS A 122 -3.09 -1.78 19.70
CA HIS A 122 -4.34 -1.16 19.26
C HIS A 122 -4.34 -0.73 17.77
N PRO A 123 -4.02 -1.64 16.82
CA PRO A 123 -3.86 -1.29 15.40
C PRO A 123 -5.15 -0.70 14.79
N TYR A 124 -6.30 -1.01 15.37
CA TYR A 124 -7.62 -0.54 14.94
C TYR A 124 -7.93 0.93 15.25
N THR A 125 -7.05 1.63 15.95
CA THR A 125 -7.29 3.02 16.35
C THR A 125 -6.97 4.02 15.25
N ASP A 126 -6.07 3.68 14.33
CA ASP A 126 -5.63 4.53 13.23
C ASP A 126 -5.54 3.74 11.91
N PRO A 127 -5.69 4.39 10.74
CA PRO A 127 -5.31 3.84 9.45
C PRO A 127 -3.84 3.39 9.43
N PHE A 128 -3.51 2.46 8.53
CA PHE A 128 -2.14 2.00 8.42
C PHE A 128 -1.27 3.09 7.80
N SER A 129 -0.30 3.63 8.55
CA SER A 129 0.57 4.69 8.02
C SER A 129 1.54 4.12 6.99
N PHE A 130 1.36 4.49 5.72
CA PHE A 130 2.17 4.03 4.60
C PHE A 130 2.29 5.12 3.53
N ALA A 131 3.49 5.29 2.97
CA ALA A 131 3.71 6.12 1.78
C ALA A 131 4.94 5.65 0.99
N PHE A 132 4.88 5.80 -0.33
CA PHE A 132 6.07 5.76 -1.18
C PHE A 132 6.72 7.14 -1.27
N THR A 133 8.04 7.16 -1.39
CA THR A 133 8.80 8.37 -1.72
C THR A 133 10.01 8.01 -2.60
N GLU A 134 10.64 9.01 -3.20
CA GLU A 134 11.86 8.85 -3.99
C GLU A 134 13.01 9.58 -3.31
N HIS A 135 14.15 8.93 -3.18
CA HIS A 135 15.38 9.54 -2.68
C HIS A 135 16.58 8.98 -3.43
N GLU A 136 17.37 9.86 -4.06
CA GLU A 136 18.57 9.48 -4.83
C GLU A 136 18.29 8.42 -5.91
N GLY A 137 17.13 8.51 -6.57
CA GLY A 137 16.73 7.55 -7.60
C GLY A 137 16.25 6.19 -7.07
N ARG A 138 16.16 6.02 -5.75
CA ARG A 138 15.58 4.83 -5.10
C ARG A 138 14.13 5.08 -4.71
N THR A 139 13.28 4.09 -4.92
CA THR A 139 11.93 4.06 -4.36
C THR A 139 12.00 3.56 -2.93
N LEU A 140 11.58 4.39 -1.98
CA LEU A 140 11.56 4.10 -0.56
C LEU A 140 10.13 3.99 -0.05
N VAL A 141 9.97 3.27 1.05
CA VAL A 141 8.70 3.02 1.73
C VAL A 141 8.80 3.59 3.13
N VAL A 142 7.99 4.59 3.45
CA VAL A 142 7.80 5.05 4.83
C VAL A 142 6.60 4.30 5.39
N HIS A 143 6.77 3.57 6.48
CA HIS A 143 5.71 2.74 7.04
C HIS A 143 5.74 2.67 8.56
N ARG A 144 4.56 2.44 9.15
CA ARG A 144 4.42 2.10 10.57
C ARG A 144 5.14 0.79 10.88
N THR A 145 5.81 0.75 12.02
CA THR A 145 6.40 -0.48 12.62
C THR A 145 6.02 -0.68 14.09
N ALA A 146 5.48 0.37 14.73
CA ALA A 146 4.81 0.35 16.02
C ALA A 146 3.85 1.56 16.16
N TRP A 147 3.00 1.58 17.19
CA TRP A 147 1.97 2.61 17.42
C TRP A 147 2.47 4.05 17.23
N ASN A 148 3.66 4.36 17.76
CA ASN A 148 4.31 5.67 17.73
C ASN A 148 5.59 5.69 16.90
N ARG A 149 5.73 4.79 15.92
CA ARG A 149 6.96 4.62 15.15
C ARG A 149 6.71 4.47 13.65
N LEU A 150 7.46 5.26 12.89
CA LEU A 150 7.64 5.10 11.45
C LEU A 150 9.10 4.75 11.19
N ASP A 151 9.30 3.85 10.24
CA ASP A 151 10.61 3.52 9.68
C ASP A 151 10.57 3.65 8.14
N VAL A 152 11.76 3.65 7.54
CA VAL A 152 11.97 3.71 6.09
C VAL A 152 12.67 2.45 5.63
N SER A 153 12.12 1.81 4.60
CA SER A 153 12.70 0.64 3.93
C SER A 153 12.88 0.88 2.43
N ASP A 154 13.86 0.24 1.82
CA ASP A 154 14.03 0.23 0.36
C ASP A 154 12.96 -0.67 -0.28
N ALA A 155 12.21 -0.15 -1.28
CA ALA A 155 11.08 -0.88 -1.85
C ALA A 155 11.50 -2.11 -2.67
N LEU A 156 12.70 -2.13 -3.24
CA LEU A 156 13.19 -3.18 -4.13
C LEU A 156 13.76 -4.37 -3.33
N THR A 157 14.52 -4.06 -2.30
CA THR A 157 15.26 -5.03 -1.49
C THR A 157 14.52 -5.42 -0.21
N GLY A 158 13.64 -4.55 0.29
CA GLY A 158 13.02 -4.69 1.60
C GLY A 158 13.95 -4.33 2.77
N GLU A 159 15.15 -3.81 2.51
CA GLU A 159 16.11 -3.44 3.54
C GLU A 159 15.60 -2.28 4.40
N LEU A 160 15.62 -2.45 5.73
CA LEU A 160 15.28 -1.41 6.69
C LEU A 160 16.44 -0.41 6.84
N LEU A 161 16.24 0.81 6.35
CA LEU A 161 17.28 1.86 6.27
C LEU A 161 17.39 2.73 7.53
N THR A 162 16.49 2.54 8.49
CA THR A 162 16.37 3.35 9.72
C THR A 162 16.43 2.47 10.96
N LEU A 163 17.16 1.35 10.87
CA LEU A 163 17.44 0.49 12.02
C LEU A 163 18.09 1.34 13.13
N ARG A 164 17.60 1.18 14.35
CA ARG A 164 18.12 1.88 15.52
C ARG A 164 18.93 0.92 16.36
N ASP A 165 20.00 1.42 16.96
CA ASP A 165 20.75 0.67 17.95
C ASP A 165 19.81 0.26 19.11
N PRO A 166 19.83 -1.02 19.53
CA PRO A 166 18.93 -1.53 20.57
C PRO A 166 19.16 -0.92 21.97
N GLY A 167 20.18 -0.08 22.14
CA GLY A 167 20.62 0.46 23.44
C GLY A 167 19.77 1.58 24.04
N ILE A 168 18.70 2.05 23.39
CA ILE A 168 17.85 3.15 23.91
C ILE A 168 16.41 2.70 24.27
N ASP A 169 15.99 1.47 23.93
CA ASP A 169 14.57 1.08 23.97
C ASP A 169 14.24 -0.11 24.90
N THR A 170 15.13 -0.49 25.83
CA THR A 170 14.92 -1.67 26.70
C THR A 170 13.97 -1.44 27.88
N ALA A 171 13.32 -0.28 28.01
CA ALA A 171 12.42 -0.02 29.15
C ALA A 171 11.01 -0.63 29.00
N TRP A 172 10.60 -1.08 27.80
CA TRP A 172 9.26 -1.64 27.59
C TRP A 172 9.22 -2.97 26.81
N THR A 173 10.36 -3.46 26.29
CA THR A 173 10.40 -4.69 25.48
C THR A 173 10.71 -5.91 26.35
N THR A 174 9.76 -6.34 27.19
CA THR A 174 9.82 -7.70 27.76
C THR A 174 8.63 -8.53 27.27
N SER A 175 8.96 -9.53 26.45
CA SER A 175 8.29 -10.83 26.36
C SER A 175 6.87 -10.89 25.78
N THR A 176 6.79 -11.00 24.46
CA THR A 176 6.01 -12.07 23.79
C THR A 176 6.74 -12.44 22.51
N VAL A 177 6.89 -13.73 22.22
CA VAL A 177 7.31 -14.19 20.89
C VAL A 177 6.30 -13.64 19.88
N ARG A 178 6.72 -12.64 19.10
CA ARG A 178 5.90 -12.02 18.03
C ARG A 178 5.56 -13.11 17.03
N SER A 179 4.27 -13.38 16.81
CA SER A 179 3.84 -13.98 15.55
C SER A 179 3.89 -12.87 14.49
N PRO A 180 4.85 -12.90 13.55
CA PRO A 180 4.82 -11.94 12.45
C PRO A 180 3.52 -12.09 11.66
N CYS A 181 3.09 -11.05 10.95
CA CYS A 181 2.10 -11.23 9.90
C CYS A 181 2.57 -12.40 9.03
N PRO A 182 1.70 -13.40 8.76
CA PRO A 182 2.12 -14.61 8.08
C PRO A 182 2.77 -14.23 6.76
N ALA A 183 3.97 -14.78 6.51
CA ALA A 183 4.71 -14.53 5.29
C ALA A 183 3.85 -14.89 4.06
N PRO A 184 4.07 -14.20 2.91
CA PRO A 184 3.41 -14.52 1.66
C PRO A 184 3.48 -16.01 1.37
N ARG A 185 2.33 -16.66 1.14
CA ARG A 185 2.33 -18.04 0.65
C ARG A 185 2.69 -17.99 -0.83
N HIS A 186 3.92 -18.35 -1.18
CA HIS A 186 4.26 -18.64 -2.57
C HIS A 186 3.43 -19.85 -3.02
N SER A 187 2.38 -19.62 -3.80
CA SER A 187 1.75 -20.71 -4.51
C SER A 187 2.67 -21.11 -5.65
N ASP A 188 3.40 -22.21 -5.48
CA ASP A 188 4.01 -22.93 -6.60
C ASP A 188 2.88 -23.37 -7.53
N ARG A 189 2.61 -22.58 -8.57
CA ARG A 189 1.79 -23.04 -9.70
C ARG A 189 2.73 -23.51 -10.80
N ARG A 190 2.74 -24.84 -10.98
CA ARG A 190 3.19 -25.53 -12.19
C ARG A 190 2.27 -25.19 -13.36
#